data_AF-A0A1M3BAV8-F1
#
_entry.id   AF-A0A1M3BAV8-F1
#
_cell.length_a   1.000
_cell.length_b   1.000
_cell.length_c   1.000
_cell.angle_alpha   90.00
_cell.angle_beta   90.00
_cell.angle_gamma   90.00
#
_symmetry.space_group_name_H-M   'P 1'
#
loop_
_entity.id
_entity.type
_entity.pdbx_description
1 polymer ?
#
loop_
_entity_poly.entity_id
_entity_poly.type
_entity_poly.pdbx_seq_one_letter_code
_entity_poly.pdbx_strand_id
1 'polypeptide(L)'
;MQFSTKYFILLFLVCTSCLFAEVETVVIRWWYSSACLGSCVRDIIKYFSRVYGVAEVSVQQTEGQISIRWKPYVTFEFLPMDTTMRLIGLSIREIRVKVQGTIEHDVDNIWLVSTGDNTRFMLINPIIPVKNQYVEEHNPLNRGLNMELRNKFMDAQANGQYVTVEGRLFQPIRSPPLMLVVEKYTMTPLDVEKQMNPKPRTFGFGLPG
;
A
#
# COMPACT_ATOMS: atom_id res chain seq x y z
N MET A 1 -23.29 29.42 48.94
CA MET A 1 -21.95 28.81 48.83
C MET A 1 -22.06 27.33 49.16
N GLN A 2 -21.97 26.47 48.14
CA GLN A 2 -21.73 25.04 48.28
C GLN A 2 -20.92 24.62 47.04
N PHE A 3 -19.66 24.30 47.27
CA PHE A 3 -18.74 23.73 46.28
C PHE A 3 -19.09 22.25 46.10
N SER A 4 -19.21 21.77 44.87
CA SER A 4 -18.95 20.35 44.60
C SER A 4 -18.61 20.06 43.14
N THR A 5 -17.68 19.11 43.00
CA THR A 5 -17.42 18.23 41.85
C THR A 5 -16.63 18.77 40.66
N LYS A 6 -15.31 18.71 40.84
CA LYS A 6 -14.33 18.26 39.84
C LYS A 6 -14.89 17.10 39.00
N TYR A 7 -14.93 17.23 37.68
CA TYR A 7 -14.71 16.15 36.69
C TYR A 7 -14.45 16.86 35.35
N PHE A 8 -13.21 17.21 35.04
CA PHE A 8 -12.31 16.32 34.30
C PHE A 8 -12.95 15.80 32.99
N ILE A 9 -13.56 16.69 32.22
CA ILE A 9 -13.80 16.47 30.78
C ILE A 9 -12.46 16.72 30.07
N LEU A 10 -11.48 15.86 30.37
CA LEU A 10 -10.34 15.61 29.51
C LEU A 10 -10.87 14.68 28.41
N LEU A 11 -11.77 15.22 27.58
CA LEU A 11 -12.37 14.50 26.46
C LEU A 11 -11.24 14.26 25.47
N PHE A 12 -10.61 13.09 25.60
CA PHE A 12 -10.44 12.19 24.48
C PHE A 12 -10.07 12.92 23.19
N LEU A 13 -8.95 13.63 23.21
CA LEU A 13 -8.21 13.94 21.98
C LEU A 13 -7.53 12.62 21.61
N VAL A 14 -8.39 11.69 21.16
CA VAL A 14 -8.03 10.48 20.45
C VAL A 14 -7.31 11.01 19.22
N CYS A 15 -6.01 11.16 19.36
CA CYS A 15 -5.13 11.00 18.23
C CYS A 15 -5.35 9.55 17.81
N THR A 16 -6.38 9.34 17.00
CA THR A 16 -6.53 8.15 16.18
C THR A 16 -5.26 8.16 15.36
N SER A 17 -4.25 7.45 15.84
CA SER A 17 -3.14 7.02 15.02
C SER A 17 -3.80 6.52 13.75
N CYS A 18 -3.68 7.29 12.66
CA CYS A 18 -4.16 6.86 11.36
C CYS A 18 -3.41 5.57 11.11
N LEU A 19 -4.09 4.46 11.37
CA LEU A 19 -3.55 3.16 11.12
C LEU A 19 -3.66 3.07 9.60
N PHE A 20 -2.61 3.57 8.94
CA PHE A 20 -2.50 3.57 7.49
C PHE A 20 -2.56 2.09 7.09
N ALA A 21 -3.54 1.76 6.26
CA ALA A 21 -3.61 0.42 5.67
C ALA A 21 -2.31 0.20 4.89
N GLU A 22 -1.75 -1.00 5.01
CA GLU A 22 -0.46 -1.33 4.42
C GLU A 22 -0.53 -1.31 2.90
N VAL A 23 -1.65 -1.75 2.34
CA VAL A 23 -2.07 -1.36 0.99
C VAL A 23 -2.99 -0.15 1.11
N GLU A 24 -2.44 1.05 0.99
CA GLU A 24 -3.20 2.28 1.24
C GLU A 24 -4.30 2.49 0.20
N THR A 25 -3.93 2.35 -1.08
CA THR A 25 -4.81 2.65 -2.21
C THR A 25 -4.55 1.69 -3.36
N VAL A 26 -5.64 1.26 -3.99
CA VAL A 26 -5.65 0.45 -5.20
C VAL A 26 -6.44 1.23 -6.25
N VAL A 27 -5.78 1.63 -7.33
CA VAL A 27 -6.40 2.35 -8.44
C VAL A 27 -6.50 1.41 -9.62
N ILE A 28 -7.71 1.13 -10.09
CA ILE A 28 -7.97 0.29 -11.26
C ILE A 28 -8.45 1.20 -12.40
N ARG A 29 -7.84 1.06 -13.56
CA ARG A 29 -8.19 1.76 -14.79
C ARG A 29 -8.69 0.79 -15.84
N TRP A 30 -9.62 1.23 -16.68
CA TRP A 30 -10.07 0.51 -17.86
C TRP A 30 -9.78 1.31 -19.15
N TRP A 31 -10.02 0.71 -20.31
CA TRP A 31 -9.55 1.23 -21.60
C TRP A 31 -10.21 2.53 -22.06
N TYR A 32 -11.52 2.67 -21.87
CA TYR A 32 -12.27 3.84 -22.32
C TYR A 32 -13.15 4.38 -21.20
N SER A 33 -13.00 5.66 -20.84
CA SER A 33 -13.86 6.28 -19.81
C SER A 33 -15.35 6.23 -20.19
N SER A 34 -15.67 6.25 -21.48
CA SER A 34 -17.02 6.06 -22.02
C SER A 34 -17.58 4.64 -21.86
N ALA A 35 -16.76 3.63 -21.54
CA ALA A 35 -17.22 2.25 -21.39
C ALA A 35 -18.13 2.05 -20.17
N CYS A 36 -18.11 2.97 -19.20
CA CYS A 36 -18.87 2.84 -17.97
C CYS A 36 -19.62 4.13 -17.63
N LEU A 37 -20.89 4.20 -18.01
CA LEU A 37 -21.78 5.33 -17.72
C LEU A 37 -23.03 4.86 -16.95
N GLY A 38 -23.60 5.74 -16.13
CA GLY A 38 -24.90 5.53 -15.50
C GLY A 38 -24.97 4.28 -14.60
N SER A 39 -25.71 3.26 -15.04
CA SER A 39 -25.89 2.01 -14.28
C SER A 39 -24.58 1.28 -14.01
N CYS A 40 -23.62 1.33 -14.95
CA CYS A 40 -22.33 0.68 -14.78
C CYS A 40 -21.57 1.20 -13.54
N VAL A 41 -21.60 2.51 -13.27
CA VAL A 41 -20.95 3.11 -12.09
C VAL A 41 -21.58 2.60 -10.79
N ARG A 42 -22.91 2.44 -10.77
CA ARG A 42 -23.60 1.86 -9.62
C ARG A 42 -23.23 0.40 -9.41
N ASP A 43 -23.10 -0.36 -10.50
CA ASP A 43 -22.68 -1.76 -10.44
C ASP A 43 -21.24 -1.88 -9.94
N ILE A 44 -20.31 -1.02 -10.39
CA ILE A 44 -18.95 -0.92 -9.82
C ILE A 44 -19.01 -0.80 -8.31
N ILE A 45 -19.71 0.21 -7.78
CA ILE A 45 -19.77 0.45 -6.33
C ILE A 45 -20.39 -0.76 -5.62
N LYS A 46 -21.49 -1.30 -6.17
CA LYS A 46 -22.23 -2.43 -5.60
C LYS A 46 -21.39 -3.71 -5.54
N TYR A 47 -20.63 -4.04 -6.57
CA TYR A 47 -19.84 -5.26 -6.59
C TYR A 47 -18.51 -5.10 -5.85
N PHE A 48 -17.79 -3.98 -6.03
CA PHE A 48 -16.52 -3.76 -5.34
C PHE A 48 -16.68 -3.60 -3.82
N SER A 49 -17.77 -2.98 -3.35
CA SER A 49 -18.05 -2.91 -1.90
C SER A 49 -18.25 -4.29 -1.23
N ARG A 50 -18.47 -5.34 -2.03
CA ARG A 50 -18.60 -6.73 -1.55
C ARG A 50 -17.29 -7.52 -1.58
N VAL A 51 -16.26 -6.98 -2.21
CA VAL A 51 -14.94 -7.63 -2.25
C VAL A 51 -14.34 -7.63 -0.86
N TYR A 52 -13.92 -8.80 -0.39
CA TYR A 52 -13.23 -8.94 0.88
C TYR A 52 -11.93 -8.13 0.85
N GLY A 53 -11.70 -7.30 1.86
CA GLY A 53 -10.58 -6.36 1.91
C GLY A 53 -10.87 -4.94 1.40
N VAL A 54 -11.99 -4.69 0.71
CA VAL A 54 -12.37 -3.33 0.32
C VAL A 54 -12.98 -2.58 1.51
N ALA A 55 -12.42 -1.41 1.84
CA ALA A 55 -12.94 -0.48 2.85
C ALA A 55 -13.83 0.59 2.24
N GLU A 56 -13.41 1.17 1.11
CA GLU A 56 -14.09 2.28 0.45
C GLU A 56 -13.86 2.22 -1.06
N VAL A 57 -14.85 2.68 -1.83
CA VAL A 57 -14.80 2.74 -3.29
C VAL A 57 -15.19 4.14 -3.74
N SER A 58 -14.33 4.77 -4.53
CA SER A 58 -14.56 6.07 -5.17
C SER A 58 -14.40 5.92 -6.68
N VAL A 59 -15.44 6.29 -7.44
CA VAL A 59 -15.46 6.15 -8.90
C VAL A 59 -15.24 7.51 -9.54
N GLN A 60 -14.23 7.61 -10.39
CA GLN A 60 -13.91 8.79 -11.18
C GLN A 60 -14.24 8.51 -12.64
N GLN A 61 -15.53 8.65 -12.95
CA GLN A 61 -16.12 8.25 -14.23
C GLN A 61 -15.46 8.94 -15.43
N THR A 62 -15.15 10.23 -15.31
CA THR A 62 -14.51 11.03 -16.36
C THR A 62 -13.12 10.51 -16.73
N GLU A 63 -12.42 9.91 -15.77
CA GLU A 63 -11.05 9.41 -15.93
C GLU A 63 -11.01 7.91 -16.25
N GLY A 64 -12.15 7.23 -16.24
CA GLY A 64 -12.20 5.78 -16.49
C GLY A 64 -11.47 4.99 -15.40
N GLN A 65 -11.61 5.42 -14.13
CA GLN A 65 -10.89 4.81 -13.02
C GLN A 65 -11.73 4.67 -11.76
N ILE A 66 -11.35 3.69 -10.94
CA ILE A 66 -11.86 3.49 -9.59
C ILE A 66 -10.68 3.52 -8.61
N SER A 67 -10.87 4.24 -7.52
CA SER A 67 -9.96 4.28 -6.38
C SER A 67 -10.57 3.50 -5.24
N ILE A 68 -9.85 2.51 -4.75
CA ILE A 68 -10.25 1.62 -3.68
C ILE A 68 -9.32 1.88 -2.50
N ARG A 69 -9.88 2.10 -1.32
CA ARG A 69 -9.13 2.03 -0.07
C ARG A 69 -9.23 0.62 0.48
N TRP A 70 -8.09 0.03 0.81
CA TRP A 70 -8.04 -1.32 1.37
C TRP A 70 -8.24 -1.29 2.89
N LYS A 71 -8.75 -2.38 3.45
CA LYS A 71 -8.85 -2.59 4.90
C LYS A 71 -7.46 -2.92 5.45
N PRO A 72 -7.08 -2.38 6.62
CA PRO A 72 -5.82 -2.75 7.26
C PRO A 72 -5.82 -4.25 7.63
N TYR A 73 -4.65 -4.88 7.64
CA TYR A 73 -4.44 -6.29 8.01
C TYR A 73 -5.18 -7.35 7.16
N VAL A 74 -5.81 -6.96 6.04
CA VAL A 74 -6.45 -7.89 5.13
C VAL A 74 -5.55 -8.13 3.93
N THR A 75 -5.21 -9.39 3.65
CA THR A 75 -4.38 -9.77 2.51
C THR A 75 -4.93 -9.22 1.21
N PHE A 76 -4.07 -8.53 0.45
CA PHE A 76 -4.41 -8.06 -0.87
C PHE A 76 -4.44 -9.21 -1.87
N GLU A 77 -5.58 -9.37 -2.54
CA GLU A 77 -5.79 -10.39 -3.56
C GLU A 77 -6.22 -9.77 -4.89
N PHE A 78 -5.53 -10.14 -5.97
CA PHE A 78 -5.85 -9.64 -7.30
C PHE A 78 -7.12 -10.28 -7.89
N LEU A 79 -7.31 -11.59 -7.69
CA LEU A 79 -8.34 -12.37 -8.37
C LEU A 79 -9.79 -11.90 -8.09
N PRO A 80 -10.16 -11.51 -6.85
CA PRO A 80 -11.49 -10.95 -6.58
C PRO A 80 -11.77 -9.66 -7.35
N MET A 81 -10.75 -8.82 -7.57
CA MET A 81 -10.90 -7.58 -8.34
C MET A 81 -11.08 -7.86 -9.84
N ASP A 82 -10.31 -8.77 -10.41
CA ASP A 82 -10.46 -9.20 -11.81
C ASP A 82 -11.84 -9.81 -12.05
N THR A 83 -12.26 -10.72 -11.17
CA THR A 83 -13.59 -11.34 -11.24
C THR A 83 -14.69 -10.28 -11.19
N THR A 84 -14.57 -9.31 -10.28
CA THR A 84 -15.54 -8.22 -10.15
C THR A 84 -15.62 -7.36 -11.40
N MET A 85 -14.47 -6.98 -11.97
CA MET A 85 -14.42 -6.22 -13.23
C MET A 85 -15.10 -6.97 -14.37
N ARG A 86 -14.83 -8.27 -14.50
CA ARG A 86 -15.47 -9.13 -15.52
C ARG A 86 -16.98 -9.23 -15.35
N LEU A 87 -17.48 -9.32 -14.11
CA LEU A 87 -18.94 -9.35 -13.84
C LEU A 87 -19.64 -8.06 -14.28
N ILE A 88 -18.94 -6.92 -14.23
CA ILE A 88 -19.45 -5.62 -14.69
C ILE A 88 -19.30 -5.49 -16.21
N GLY A 89 -18.58 -6.39 -16.88
CA GLY A 89 -18.29 -6.33 -18.31
C GLY A 89 -17.14 -5.39 -18.66
N LEU A 90 -16.28 -5.05 -17.70
CA LEU A 90 -15.10 -4.22 -17.91
C LEU A 90 -13.81 -5.05 -17.88
N SER A 91 -12.82 -4.62 -18.67
CA SER A 91 -11.49 -5.20 -18.66
C SER A 91 -10.50 -4.26 -17.96
N ILE A 92 -9.68 -4.83 -17.07
CA ILE A 92 -8.63 -4.11 -16.37
C ILE A 92 -7.53 -3.78 -17.36
N ARG A 93 -7.26 -2.48 -17.55
CA ARG A 93 -6.11 -1.99 -18.29
C ARG A 93 -4.87 -1.93 -17.40
N GLU A 94 -5.05 -1.45 -16.18
CA GLU A 94 -3.97 -1.21 -15.23
C GLU A 94 -4.50 -1.29 -13.80
N ILE A 95 -3.70 -1.82 -12.89
CA ILE A 95 -3.87 -1.65 -11.44
C ILE A 95 -2.61 -1.00 -10.88
N ARG A 96 -2.80 0.11 -10.17
CA ARG A 96 -1.75 0.77 -9.39
C ARG A 96 -2.03 0.57 -7.92
N VAL A 97 -0.98 0.26 -7.17
CA VAL A 97 -1.06 0.06 -5.72
C VAL A 97 -0.04 0.98 -5.05
N LYS A 98 -0.40 1.46 -3.86
CA LYS A 98 0.54 2.08 -2.93
C LYS A 98 0.64 1.17 -1.71
N VAL A 99 1.82 0.61 -1.50
CA VAL A 99 2.08 -0.42 -0.48
C VAL A 99 3.19 0.04 0.45
N GLN A 100 2.95 0.00 1.76
CA GLN A 100 3.95 0.14 2.80
C GLN A 100 4.34 -1.25 3.32
N GLY A 101 5.63 -1.48 3.50
CA GLY A 101 6.15 -2.76 3.94
C GLY A 101 7.61 -2.70 4.39
N THR A 102 8.17 -3.86 4.67
CA THR A 102 9.61 -4.05 4.88
C THR A 102 10.23 -4.73 3.66
N ILE A 103 11.51 -4.51 3.44
CA ILE A 103 12.24 -5.19 2.37
C ILE A 103 12.77 -6.54 2.86
N GLU A 104 12.61 -7.55 2.03
CA GLU A 104 13.35 -8.81 2.09
C GLU A 104 14.08 -9.02 0.77
N HIS A 105 15.21 -9.71 0.79
CA HIS A 105 15.93 -10.09 -0.44
C HIS A 105 16.40 -11.52 -0.42
N ASP A 106 16.50 -12.08 -1.62
CA ASP A 106 17.27 -13.29 -1.92
C ASP A 106 18.38 -12.98 -2.94
N VAL A 107 19.00 -14.01 -3.50
CA VAL A 107 20.11 -13.87 -4.45
C VAL A 107 19.68 -13.10 -5.70
N ASP A 108 18.46 -13.29 -6.17
CA ASP A 108 18.01 -12.78 -7.46
C ASP A 108 16.97 -11.66 -7.31
N ASN A 109 16.17 -11.67 -6.25
CA ASN A 109 14.97 -10.86 -6.11
C ASN A 109 14.97 -9.98 -4.86
N ILE A 110 14.30 -8.82 -4.98
CA ILE A 110 13.93 -7.96 -3.87
C ILE A 110 12.41 -8.03 -3.70
N TRP A 111 11.96 -8.22 -2.47
CA TRP A 111 10.57 -8.34 -2.09
C TRP A 111 10.19 -7.18 -1.17
N LEU A 112 9.03 -6.58 -1.43
CA LEU A 112 8.33 -5.76 -0.44
C LEU A 112 7.30 -6.65 0.26
N VAL A 113 7.46 -6.80 1.57
CA VAL A 113 6.53 -7.54 2.43
C VAL A 113 5.69 -6.55 3.19
N SER A 114 4.39 -6.52 2.90
CA SER A 114 3.45 -5.65 3.60
C SER A 114 3.39 -5.98 5.09
N THR A 115 3.44 -4.96 5.94
CA THR A 115 3.73 -5.10 7.38
C THR A 115 2.57 -5.56 8.25
N GLY A 116 1.37 -5.67 7.69
CA GLY A 116 0.15 -6.06 8.41
C GLY A 116 -0.50 -7.32 7.86
N ASP A 117 -0.46 -7.52 6.55
CA ASP A 117 -1.09 -8.67 5.90
C ASP A 117 -0.09 -9.70 5.34
N ASN A 118 1.22 -9.40 5.43
CA ASN A 118 2.33 -10.19 4.88
C ASN A 118 2.24 -10.49 3.37
N THR A 119 1.47 -9.70 2.61
CA THR A 119 1.44 -9.81 1.15
C THR A 119 2.82 -9.47 0.60
N ARG A 120 3.36 -10.37 -0.25
CA ARG A 120 4.69 -10.22 -0.85
C ARG A 120 4.57 -9.72 -2.28
N PHE A 121 5.29 -8.64 -2.57
CA PHE A 121 5.42 -8.07 -3.91
C PHE A 121 6.87 -8.17 -4.39
N MET A 122 7.11 -8.86 -5.49
CA MET A 122 8.41 -8.83 -6.16
C MET A 122 8.61 -7.46 -6.78
N LEU A 123 9.66 -6.75 -6.39
CA LEU A 123 9.96 -5.42 -6.91
C LEU A 123 10.71 -5.53 -8.23
N ILE A 124 10.20 -4.84 -9.24
CA ILE A 124 10.79 -4.79 -10.58
C ILE A 124 10.91 -3.34 -11.06
N ASN A 125 11.83 -3.09 -11.97
CA ASN A 125 12.05 -1.78 -12.57
C ASN A 125 10.94 -1.39 -13.56
N PRO A 126 10.74 -0.07 -13.76
CA PRO A 126 10.03 0.41 -14.93
C PRO A 126 10.84 0.10 -16.19
N ILE A 127 10.16 -0.04 -17.33
CA ILE A 127 10.87 -0.09 -18.62
C ILE A 127 11.42 1.30 -18.91
N ILE A 128 12.73 1.36 -19.11
CA ILE A 128 13.39 2.54 -19.68
C ILE A 128 13.57 2.22 -21.17
N PRO A 129 12.76 2.80 -22.07
CA PRO A 129 12.93 2.56 -23.50
C PRO A 129 14.26 3.15 -23.96
N VAL A 130 15.19 2.29 -24.37
CA VAL A 130 16.46 2.72 -24.96
C VAL A 130 16.27 2.83 -26.48
N LYS A 131 16.68 3.96 -27.06
CA LYS A 131 16.58 4.20 -28.50
C LYS A 131 17.31 3.08 -29.26
N ASN A 132 16.63 2.46 -30.24
CA ASN A 132 17.11 1.35 -31.07
C ASN A 132 17.31 0.00 -30.34
N GLN A 133 16.77 -0.19 -29.14
CA GLN A 133 16.70 -1.51 -28.50
C GLN A 133 15.26 -1.99 -28.44
N TYR A 134 15.03 -3.23 -28.87
CA TYR A 134 13.75 -3.89 -28.65
C TYR A 134 13.71 -4.39 -27.20
N VAL A 135 12.81 -3.84 -26.40
CA VAL A 135 12.56 -4.32 -25.04
C VAL A 135 11.26 -5.10 -25.08
N GLU A 136 11.31 -6.40 -24.78
CA GLU A 136 10.09 -7.19 -24.62
C GLU A 136 9.31 -6.68 -23.40
N GLU A 137 8.24 -5.93 -23.65
CA GLU A 137 7.49 -5.25 -22.59
C GLU A 137 6.87 -6.21 -21.56
N HIS A 138 6.64 -7.45 -21.99
CA HIS A 138 5.97 -8.51 -21.26
C HIS A 138 6.91 -9.55 -20.65
N ASN A 139 8.22 -9.29 -20.66
CA ASN A 139 9.21 -10.20 -20.08
C ASN A 139 9.72 -9.65 -18.73
N PRO A 140 9.46 -10.33 -17.59
CA PRO A 140 9.93 -9.88 -16.28
C PRO A 140 11.46 -9.87 -16.15
N LEU A 141 12.19 -10.70 -16.92
CA LEU A 141 13.67 -10.75 -16.89
C LEU A 141 14.30 -9.43 -17.34
N ASN A 142 13.63 -8.70 -18.23
CA ASN A 142 14.07 -7.39 -18.71
C ASN A 142 13.76 -6.25 -17.73
N ARG A 143 13.16 -6.57 -16.58
CA ARG A 143 12.70 -5.61 -15.58
C ARG A 143 13.36 -5.83 -14.23
N GLY A 144 14.48 -6.55 -14.16
CA GLY A 144 15.26 -6.65 -12.92
C GLY A 144 15.60 -5.25 -12.37
N LEU A 145 15.59 -5.11 -11.04
CA LEU A 145 16.00 -3.87 -10.40
C LEU A 145 17.45 -3.53 -10.79
N ASN A 146 17.72 -2.24 -10.96
CA ASN A 146 19.08 -1.80 -11.25
C ASN A 146 19.89 -1.88 -9.95
N MET A 147 21.21 -1.98 -10.08
CA MET A 147 22.09 -2.22 -8.93
C MET A 147 21.99 -1.11 -7.88
N GLU A 148 21.83 0.14 -8.30
CA GLU A 148 21.70 1.28 -7.40
C GLU A 148 20.45 1.16 -6.51
N LEU A 149 19.28 0.91 -7.12
CA LEU A 149 18.01 0.78 -6.41
C LEU A 149 17.97 -0.50 -5.57
N ARG A 150 18.59 -1.58 -6.07
CA ARG A 150 18.76 -2.83 -5.31
C ARG A 150 19.54 -2.57 -4.01
N ASN A 151 20.68 -1.89 -4.10
CA ASN A 151 21.50 -1.56 -2.94
C ASN A 151 20.74 -0.67 -1.95
N LYS A 152 20.00 0.34 -2.43
CA LYS A 152 19.14 1.18 -1.58
C LYS A 152 18.11 0.37 -0.80
N PHE A 153 17.46 -0.60 -1.42
CA PHE A 153 16.50 -1.47 -0.73
C PHE A 153 17.17 -2.44 0.24
N MET A 154 18.36 -2.96 -0.10
CA MET A 154 19.15 -3.79 0.82
C MET A 154 19.61 -2.99 2.05
N ASP A 155 20.01 -1.74 1.87
CA ASP A 155 20.32 -0.83 2.97
C ASP A 155 19.09 -0.55 3.83
N ALA A 156 17.92 -0.35 3.22
CA ALA A 156 16.67 -0.17 3.95
C ALA A 156 16.30 -1.41 4.80
N GLN A 157 16.56 -2.61 4.27
CA GLN A 157 16.41 -3.84 5.05
C GLN A 157 17.41 -3.90 6.21
N ALA A 158 18.69 -3.66 5.95
CA ALA A 158 19.75 -3.73 6.97
C ALA A 158 19.54 -2.74 8.11
N ASN A 159 18.98 -1.56 7.79
CA ASN A 159 18.70 -0.50 8.76
C ASN A 159 17.33 -0.61 9.41
N GLY A 160 16.53 -1.63 9.08
CA GLY A 160 15.17 -1.76 9.59
C GLY A 160 14.33 -0.52 9.25
N GLN A 161 14.04 -0.31 7.98
CA GLN A 161 13.21 0.81 7.52
C GLN A 161 11.90 0.30 6.93
N TYR A 162 10.82 1.04 7.14
CA TYR A 162 9.62 0.91 6.32
C TYR A 162 9.88 1.53 4.95
N VAL A 163 9.43 0.83 3.92
CA VAL A 163 9.48 1.28 2.53
C VAL A 163 8.06 1.37 2.02
N THR A 164 7.69 2.53 1.48
CA THR A 164 6.43 2.71 0.76
C THR A 164 6.72 2.77 -0.72
N VAL A 165 6.12 1.88 -1.51
CA VAL A 165 6.25 1.81 -2.96
C VAL A 165 4.90 2.10 -3.60
N GLU A 166 4.89 3.05 -4.54
CA GLU A 166 3.76 3.32 -5.43
C GLU A 166 4.14 2.84 -6.83
N GLY A 167 3.25 2.07 -7.45
CA GLY A 167 3.40 1.70 -8.85
C GLY A 167 2.38 0.70 -9.33
N ARG A 168 2.56 0.25 -10.58
CA ARG A 168 1.62 -0.67 -11.25
C ARG A 168 1.97 -2.13 -11.01
N LEU A 169 0.94 -2.96 -10.91
CA LEU A 169 1.10 -4.41 -10.92
C LEU A 169 1.44 -4.90 -12.33
N PHE A 170 2.49 -5.69 -12.44
CA PHE A 170 2.92 -6.26 -13.71
C PHE A 170 2.31 -7.65 -13.90
N GLN A 171 1.46 -7.78 -14.92
CA GLN A 171 0.83 -9.04 -15.33
C GLN A 171 0.26 -9.89 -14.18
N PRO A 172 -0.54 -9.32 -13.26
CA PRO A 172 -0.97 -10.00 -12.04
C PRO A 172 -1.84 -11.26 -12.28
N ILE A 173 -2.40 -11.43 -13.48
CA ILE A 173 -3.13 -12.65 -13.90
C ILE A 173 -2.18 -13.80 -14.26
N ARG A 174 -1.01 -13.50 -14.85
CA ARG A 174 -0.22 -14.49 -15.60
C ARG A 174 0.80 -15.24 -14.76
N SER A 175 1.28 -14.66 -13.66
CA SER A 175 2.29 -15.31 -12.83
C SER A 175 2.21 -14.79 -11.39
N PRO A 176 1.84 -15.63 -10.40
CA PRO A 176 2.35 -15.41 -9.05
C PRO A 176 3.88 -15.55 -9.09
N PRO A 177 4.61 -14.83 -8.24
CA PRO A 177 4.12 -13.88 -7.22
C PRO A 177 3.73 -12.51 -7.81
N LEU A 178 3.02 -11.70 -7.04
CA LEU A 178 2.64 -10.35 -7.47
C LEU A 178 3.89 -9.51 -7.74
N MET A 179 4.01 -8.98 -8.96
CA MET A 179 5.12 -8.12 -9.36
C MET A 179 4.70 -6.66 -9.30
N LEU A 180 5.44 -5.84 -8.55
CA LEU A 180 5.20 -4.40 -8.41
C LEU A 180 6.32 -3.62 -9.11
N VAL A 181 5.93 -2.84 -10.12
CA VAL A 181 6.85 -1.93 -10.81
C VAL A 181 7.12 -0.74 -9.89
N VAL A 182 8.38 -0.49 -9.54
CA VAL A 182 8.77 0.62 -8.66
C VAL A 182 8.77 1.93 -9.46
N GLU A 183 7.70 2.72 -9.34
CA GLU A 183 7.59 4.03 -10.00
C GLU A 183 7.97 5.17 -9.06
N LYS A 184 7.53 5.08 -7.79
CA LYS A 184 7.96 5.98 -6.71
C LYS A 184 8.15 5.17 -5.44
N TYR A 185 9.07 5.63 -4.60
CA TYR A 185 9.27 5.04 -3.28
C TYR A 185 9.72 6.08 -2.26
N THR A 186 9.42 5.81 -0.99
CA THR A 186 9.94 6.54 0.18
C THR A 186 10.40 5.55 1.23
N MET A 187 11.40 5.94 2.01
CA MET A 187 11.96 5.15 3.11
C MET A 187 11.82 5.93 4.40
N THR A 188 11.28 5.30 5.42
CA THR A 188 11.10 5.88 6.76
C THR A 188 11.69 4.93 7.79
N PRO A 189 12.46 5.41 8.77
CA PRO A 189 12.92 4.56 9.87
C PRO A 189 11.77 3.79 10.51
N LEU A 190 11.99 2.53 10.90
CA LEU A 190 11.12 1.90 11.89
C LEU A 190 11.24 2.76 13.15
N ASP A 191 10.15 3.38 13.62
CA ASP A 191 10.15 4.22 14.82
C ASP A 191 10.48 3.38 16.08
N VAL A 192 11.76 3.06 16.29
CA VAL A 192 12.28 2.44 17.52
C VAL A 192 12.37 3.48 18.66
N GLU A 193 12.27 4.77 18.34
CA GLU A 193 12.57 5.87 19.26
C GLU A 193 11.47 6.20 20.29
N LYS A 194 10.30 5.52 20.26
CA LYS A 194 9.27 5.73 21.29
C LYS A 194 9.25 4.74 22.46
N GLN A 195 10.13 3.73 22.49
CA GLN A 195 10.15 2.77 23.61
C GLN A 195 11.41 2.78 24.49
N MET A 196 12.52 3.43 24.08
CA MET A 196 13.77 3.37 24.85
C MET A 196 14.06 4.58 25.77
N ASN A 197 13.10 5.47 26.01
CA ASN A 197 13.28 6.53 27.00
C ASN A 197 12.21 6.47 28.11
N PRO A 198 12.27 5.48 29.03
CA PRO A 198 11.60 5.65 30.31
C PRO A 198 12.29 6.81 31.02
N LYS A 199 11.65 7.98 30.99
CA LYS A 199 12.02 9.15 31.79
C LYS A 199 12.43 8.65 33.19
N PRO A 200 13.67 8.90 33.65
CA PRO A 200 14.08 8.46 34.98
C PRO A 200 13.09 9.04 35.98
N ARG A 201 12.40 8.16 36.72
CA ARG A 201 11.60 8.57 37.89
C ARG A 201 12.59 9.18 38.87
N THR A 202 12.61 10.50 38.95
CA THR A 202 13.22 11.21 40.06
C THR A 202 12.45 10.81 41.31
N PHE A 203 13.03 9.89 42.09
CA PHE A 203 12.60 9.61 43.45
C PHE A 203 12.92 10.85 44.29
N GLY A 204 11.91 11.70 44.50
CA GLY A 204 11.96 12.73 45.52
C GLY A 204 11.88 12.07 46.89
N PHE A 205 13.02 11.86 47.53
CA PHE A 205 13.09 11.62 48.97
C PHE A 205 12.79 12.94 49.68
N GLY A 206 11.52 13.17 50.01
CA GLY A 206 11.11 14.15 51.01
C GLY A 206 11.20 13.52 52.40
N LEU A 207 12.22 13.91 53.17
CA LEU A 207 12.28 13.65 54.62
C LEU A 207 11.25 14.54 55.34
N PRO A 208 10.56 14.04 56.37
CA PRO A 208 9.69 14.86 57.21
C PRO A 208 10.50 15.65 58.23
N GLY A 209 10.22 16.95 58.32
CA GLY A 209 10.57 17.83 59.43
C GLY A 209 9.30 18.43 60.00
#